data_AF-A0A0Q6ZDR5-F1
#
_entry.id   AF-A0A0Q6ZDR5-F1
#
_cell.length_a   1.000
_cell.length_b   1.000
_cell.length_c   1.000
_cell.angle_alpha   90.00
_cell.angle_beta   90.00
_cell.angle_gamma   90.00
#
_symmetry.space_group_name_H-M   'P 1'
#
loop_
_entity.id
_entity.type
_entity.pdbx_description
1 polymer ?
#
loop_
_entity_poly.entity_id
_entity_poly.type
_entity_poly.pdbx_seq_one_letter_code
_entity_poly.pdbx_strand_id
1 'polypeptide(L)' 'MSDAPDYLMAHAKRTLLEARTLPPGPMKFWLRRIGGIYHLLAKQGAYSNIEFLNDYRAVKQVEHDLRRRS' A
#
# COMPACT_ATOMS: atom_id res chain seq x y z
N MET A 1 -20.66 -4.13 -3.65
CA MET A 1 -19.29 -4.55 -4.03
C MET A 1 -18.39 -3.36 -3.78
N SER A 2 -17.23 -3.56 -3.14
CA SER A 2 -16.26 -2.47 -2.92
C SER A 2 -15.46 -2.30 -4.21
N ASP A 3 -15.42 -1.11 -4.79
CA ASP A 3 -14.63 -0.86 -6.00
C ASP A 3 -13.13 -0.95 -5.68
N ALA A 4 -12.30 -1.23 -6.70
CA ALA A 4 -10.86 -1.36 -6.54
C ALA A 4 -10.20 -0.17 -5.79
N PRO A 5 -10.62 1.10 -6.00
CA PRO A 5 -10.10 2.25 -5.24
C PRO A 5 -10.42 2.20 -3.75
N ASP A 6 -11.61 1.72 -3.37
CA ASP A 6 -12.03 1.63 -1.96
C ASP A 6 -11.19 0.62 -1.19
N TYR A 7 -10.93 -0.54 -1.81
CA TYR A 7 -10.04 -1.55 -1.23
C TYR A 7 -8.63 -1.00 -1.02
N LEU A 8 -8.08 -0.29 -2.00
CA LEU A 8 -6.74 0.30 -1.93
C LEU A 8 -6.67 1.39 -0.85
N MET A 9 -7.70 2.23 -0.75
CA MET A 9 -7.78 3.28 0.27
C MET A 9 -7.90 2.67 1.67
N ALA A 10 -8.68 1.60 1.84
CA ALA A 10 -8.80 0.88 3.10
C ALA A 10 -7.46 0.24 3.52
N HIS A 11 -6.75 -0.39 2.57
CA HIS A 11 -5.44 -0.97 2.82
C HIS A 11 -4.41 0.10 3.17
N ALA A 12 -4.36 1.22 2.43
CA ALA A 12 -3.49 2.35 2.73
C ALA A 12 -3.68 2.86 4.16
N LYS A 13 -4.93 3.07 4.58
CA LYS A 13 -5.26 3.53 5.93
C LYS A 13 -4.75 2.56 6.98
N ARG A 14 -4.99 1.26 6.81
CA ARG A 14 -4.55 0.23 7.77
C ARG A 14 -3.03 0.22 7.93
N THR A 15 -2.30 0.18 6.82
CA THR A 15 -0.83 0.12 6.82
C THR A 15 -0.20 1.39 7.40
N LEU A 16 -0.80 2.56 7.14
CA LEU A 16 -0.34 3.82 7.73
C LEU A 16 -0.62 3.90 9.23
N LEU A 17 -1.77 3.40 9.70
CA LEU A 17 -2.10 3.33 11.11
C LEU A 17 -1.13 2.41 11.86
N GLU A 18 -0.82 1.24 11.29
CA GLU A 18 0.18 0.33 11.83
C GLU A 18 1.58 0.97 11.89
N ALA A 19 1.98 1.73 10.86
CA ALA A 19 3.24 2.45 10.89
C ALA A 19 3.32 3.53 11.99
N ARG A 20 2.17 4.08 12.40
CA ARG A 20 2.12 5.12 13.45
C ARG A 20 2.37 4.54 14.84
N THR A 21 2.05 3.28 15.09
CA THR A 21 2.25 2.63 16.39
C THR A 21 3.69 2.15 16.59
N LEU A 22 4.48 2.03 15.53
CA LEU A 22 5.87 1.56 15.61
C LEU A 22 6.87 2.67 16.01
N PRO A 23 7.97 2.32 16.70
CA PRO A 23 9.11 3.21 16.89
C PRO A 23 9.87 3.46 15.57
N PRO A 24 10.73 4.49 15.49
CA PRO A 24 11.60 4.71 14.34
C PRO A 24 12.41 3.46 13.98
N GLY A 25 12.38 3.06 12.71
CA GLY A 25 13.08 1.86 12.24
C GLY A 25 12.66 1.46 10.82
N PRO A 26 13.33 0.44 10.25
CA PRO A 26 13.11 0.01 8.86
C PRO A 26 11.66 -0.44 8.61
N MET A 27 11.03 -1.15 9.56
CA MET A 27 9.63 -1.56 9.43
C MET A 27 8.68 -0.35 9.31
N LYS A 28 8.84 0.65 10.18
CA LYS A 28 8.06 1.89 10.13
C LYS A 28 8.26 2.66 8.82
N PHE A 29 9.49 2.72 8.33
CA PHE A 29 9.82 3.34 7.05
C PHE A 29 9.08 2.63 5.90
N TRP A 30 9.17 1.31 5.84
CA TRP A 30 8.53 0.53 4.78
C TRP A 30 7.00 0.57 4.85
N LEU A 31 6.39 0.44 6.03
CA LEU A 31 4.93 0.55 6.17
C LEU A 31 4.41 1.92 5.75
N ARG A 32 5.14 3.01 6.05
CA ARG A 32 4.81 4.35 5.54
C ARG A 32 4.91 4.43 4.03
N ARG A 33 5.97 3.86 3.44
CA ARG A 33 6.18 3.87 1.99
C ARG A 33 5.08 3.07 1.28
N ILE A 34 4.79 1.87 1.76
CA ILE A 34 3.73 0.99 1.23
C ILE A 34 2.38 1.70 1.35
N GLY A 35 1.99 2.14 2.55
CA GLY A 35 0.72 2.82 2.77
C GLY A 35 0.55 4.09 1.92
N GLY A 36 1.63 4.85 1.72
CA GLY A 36 1.66 6.00 0.81
C GLY A 36 1.43 5.63 -0.65
N ILE A 37 2.04 4.54 -1.15
CA ILE A 37 1.83 4.07 -2.51
C ILE A 37 0.38 3.61 -2.69
N TYR A 38 -0.17 2.81 -1.78
CA TYR A 38 -1.58 2.41 -1.84
C TYR A 38 -2.54 3.60 -1.80
N HIS A 39 -2.22 4.65 -1.03
CA HIS A 39 -3.02 5.87 -0.99
C HIS A 39 -2.99 6.63 -2.33
N LEU A 40 -1.80 6.73 -2.94
CA LEU A 40 -1.62 7.34 -4.26
C LEU A 40 -2.32 6.53 -5.34
N LEU A 41 -2.21 5.19 -5.30
CA LEU A 41 -2.90 4.28 -6.20
C LEU A 41 -4.42 4.44 -6.06
N ALA A 42 -4.96 4.44 -4.85
CA ALA A 42 -6.39 4.66 -4.63
C ALA A 42 -6.87 6.01 -5.20
N LYS A 43 -6.05 7.05 -5.04
CA LYS A 43 -6.33 8.37 -5.64
C LYS A 43 -6.25 8.36 -7.16
N GLN A 44 -5.22 7.77 -7.77
CA GLN A 44 -5.04 7.76 -9.23
C GLN A 44 -6.00 6.79 -9.94
N GLY A 45 -6.30 5.63 -9.34
CA GLY A 45 -7.26 4.66 -9.85
C GLY A 45 -8.70 5.20 -9.89
N ALA A 46 -9.02 6.20 -9.06
CA ALA A 46 -10.26 6.96 -9.18
C ALA A 46 -10.30 7.86 -10.44
N TYR A 47 -9.15 8.12 -11.07
CA TYR A 47 -8.99 9.03 -12.21
C TYR A 47 -8.49 8.36 -13.50
N SER A 48 -8.52 7.02 -13.61
CA SER A 48 -8.09 6.19 -14.77
C SER A 48 -6.56 5.99 -14.91
N ASN A 49 -6.09 4.72 -14.97
CA ASN A 49 -4.96 4.32 -15.84
C ASN A 49 -4.68 2.79 -15.81
N ILE A 50 -4.12 2.24 -16.88
CA ILE A 50 -3.72 0.81 -16.99
C ILE A 50 -2.31 0.55 -16.40
N GLU A 51 -1.42 1.55 -16.39
CA GLU A 51 -0.10 1.47 -15.74
C GLU A 51 -0.18 1.16 -14.22
N PHE A 52 -1.28 1.57 -13.60
CA PHE A 52 -1.67 1.32 -12.21
C PHE A 52 -1.64 -0.16 -11.79
N LEU A 53 -2.03 -1.08 -12.70
CA LEU A 53 -2.11 -2.50 -12.39
C LEU A 53 -0.73 -3.13 -12.24
N ASN A 54 0.27 -2.60 -12.94
CA ASN A 54 1.66 -3.08 -12.86
C ASN A 54 2.34 -2.59 -11.58
N ASP A 55 2.15 -1.32 -11.21
CA ASP A 55 2.65 -0.77 -9.95
C ASP A 55 2.04 -1.48 -8.73
N TYR A 56 0.73 -1.75 -8.76
CA TYR A 56 0.06 -2.51 -7.72
C TYR A 56 0.64 -3.93 -7.57
N ARG A 57 0.86 -4.64 -8.69
CA ARG A 57 1.46 -5.98 -8.67
C ARG A 57 2.89 -5.97 -8.13
N ALA A 58 3.70 -4.99 -8.53
CA ALA A 58 5.07 -4.84 -8.04
C ALA A 58 5.10 -4.62 -6.51
N VAL A 59 4.22 -3.77 -5.98
CA VAL A 59 4.12 -3.53 -4.53
C VAL A 59 3.62 -4.76 -3.78
N LYS A 60 2.63 -5.50 -4.30
CA LYS A 60 2.16 -6.76 -3.69
C LYS A 60 3.27 -7.82 -3.61
N GLN A 61 4.10 -7.91 -4.65
CA GLN A 61 5.22 -8.85 -4.68
C GLN A 61 6.22 -8.54 -3.54
N VAL A 62 6.60 -7.27 -3.40
CA VAL A 62 7.51 -6.80 -2.35
C VAL A 62 6.91 -7.03 -0.94
N GLU A 63 5.63 -6.73 -0.75
CA GLU A 63 4.93 -6.95 0.52
C GLU A 63 4.94 -8.44 0.92
N HIS A 64 4.68 -9.33 -0.05
CA HIS A 64 4.70 -10.77 0.17
C HIS A 64 6.10 -11.30 0.55
N ASP A 65 7.14 -10.79 -0.12
CA ASP A 65 8.52 -11.19 0.17
C ASP A 65 9.01 -10.69 1.53
N LEU A 66 8.58 -9.50 1.96
CA LEU A 66 8.81 -9.00 3.32
C LEU A 66 8.14 -9.88 4.38
N ARG A 67 6.90 -10.30 4.16
CA ARG A 67 6.18 -11.18 5.09
C ARG A 67 6.76 -12.59 5.18
N ARG A 68 7.36 -13.10 4.11
CA ARG A 68 8.04 -14.41 4.14
C ARG A 68 9.41 -14.38 4.84
N ARG A 69 10.00 -13.19 5.02
CA ARG A 69 11.32 -13.00 5.66
C ARG A 69 11.23 -12.58 7.13
N SER A 70 10.03 -12.27 7.61
CA SER A 70 9.70 -11.99 9.02
C SER A 70 9.20 -13.25 9.70
#